data_AF-A0A8T4Z8E2-F1
#
_entry.id   AF-A0A8T4Z8E2-F1
#
_cell.length_a   1.000
_cell.length_b   1.000
_cell.length_c   1.000
_cell.angle_alpha   90.00
_cell.angle_beta   90.00
_cell.angle_gamma   90.00
#
_symmetry.space_group_name_H-M   'P 1'
#
loop_
_entity.id
_entity.type
_entity.pdbx_description
1 polymer ?
#
loop_
_entity_poly.entity_id
_entity_poly.type
_entity_poly.pdbx_seq_one_letter_code
_entity_poly.pdbx_strand_id
1 'polypeptide(L)'
;MDEQGSGLGGVQVAIYASSGALVANASTRSDGFFYAILEYGTYSIYFTKPGYAKVTKTITIQKSDTNLGTIELGLALRLSSSTLGLIIAPGSKVSVPFTLTNLGEGAEIVGFLVSKPEGWSARVLDQSREVMMAYIPSGQNLQFLLEISVPAASISHDTYEVSITAMGTVNATIAFKVKVGEKIKTYGMIVDESRKGLEGVQIDAFTSEGSSIGTWVSSYDGTFNLELPASIAITLSFSKPGYAKVTKTITLYGSMNLGNISLSKAVRLSSSTLGLVTNPGGKLLIPFVISNVGTESEVVEFSTFLPEGWTARVLSGSGQEVSRMVVSPGVSTNLQLEVMIPFAKMGDYEVI
;
A
#
# COMPACT_ATOMS: atom_id res chain seq x y z
N MET A 1 39.63 14.46 11.51
CA MET A 1 39.21 14.85 10.15
C MET A 1 37.72 14.58 9.99
N ASP A 2 37.08 15.19 9.00
CA ASP A 2 35.74 14.81 8.56
C ASP A 2 35.76 13.59 7.63
N GLU A 3 34.60 13.14 7.19
CA GLU A 3 34.40 11.99 6.28
C GLU A 3 35.05 12.22 4.89
N GLN A 4 35.46 13.46 4.57
CA GLN A 4 36.14 13.82 3.32
C GLN A 4 37.67 13.91 3.50
N GLY A 5 38.17 13.66 4.71
CA GLY A 5 39.60 13.68 5.01
C GLY A 5 40.14 15.05 5.39
N SER A 6 39.30 16.08 5.54
CA SER A 6 39.75 17.44 5.88
C SER A 6 39.98 17.60 7.39
N GLY A 7 41.02 18.35 7.76
CA GLY A 7 41.32 18.67 9.16
C GLY A 7 40.15 19.41 9.84
N LEU A 8 39.74 18.94 11.02
CA LEU A 8 38.63 19.54 11.77
C LEU A 8 39.15 20.34 12.95
N GLY A 9 39.11 21.66 12.88
CA GLY A 9 39.41 22.55 14.01
C GLY A 9 38.27 22.72 14.99
N GLY A 10 38.60 23.04 16.24
CA GLY A 10 37.64 23.27 17.31
C GLY A 10 36.93 22.00 17.82
N VAL A 11 37.49 20.82 17.60
CA VAL A 11 37.05 19.58 18.25
C VAL A 11 37.54 19.62 19.69
N GLN A 12 36.64 19.47 20.65
CA GLN A 12 36.99 19.34 22.06
C GLN A 12 37.52 17.94 22.33
N VAL A 13 38.65 17.86 23.03
CA VAL A 13 39.36 16.62 23.35
C VAL A 13 39.48 16.50 24.86
N ALA A 14 38.58 15.75 25.47
CA ALA A 14 38.58 15.51 26.92
C ALA A 14 39.23 14.15 27.23
N ILE A 15 40.23 14.16 28.10
CA ILE A 15 41.04 12.98 28.42
C ILE A 15 40.82 12.61 29.89
N TYR A 16 40.43 11.36 30.13
CA TYR A 16 40.13 10.85 31.47
C TYR A 16 41.06 9.69 31.82
N ALA A 17 41.55 9.67 33.05
CA ALA A 17 42.26 8.52 33.61
C ALA A 17 41.30 7.33 33.77
N SER A 18 41.87 6.12 33.95
CA SER A 18 41.10 4.91 34.25
C SER A 18 40.21 5.01 35.49
N SER A 19 40.55 5.91 36.43
CA SER A 19 39.74 6.23 37.61
C SER A 19 38.48 7.05 37.29
N GLY A 20 38.32 7.54 36.07
CA GLY A 20 37.25 8.45 35.65
C GLY A 20 37.52 9.93 35.93
N ALA A 21 38.69 10.28 36.46
CA ALA A 21 39.09 11.68 36.65
C ALA A 21 39.47 12.34 35.32
N LEU A 22 38.97 13.54 35.05
CA LEU A 22 39.42 14.36 33.92
C LEU A 22 40.87 14.80 34.20
N VAL A 23 41.80 14.43 33.32
CA VAL A 23 43.24 14.73 33.48
C VAL A 23 43.72 15.84 32.57
N ALA A 24 43.09 16.00 31.41
CA ALA A 24 43.44 17.04 30.46
C ALA A 24 42.26 17.36 29.55
N ASN A 25 42.24 18.59 29.04
CA ASN A 25 41.34 19.02 27.99
C ASN A 25 42.13 19.81 26.94
N ALA A 26 41.80 19.64 25.66
CA ALA A 26 42.41 20.35 24.55
C ALA A 26 41.37 20.64 23.47
N SER A 27 41.73 21.52 22.52
CA SER A 27 40.92 21.76 21.33
C SER A 27 41.81 21.63 20.09
N THR A 28 41.28 21.04 19.02
CA THR A 28 42.04 20.92 17.77
C THR A 28 42.22 22.29 17.11
N ARG A 29 43.39 22.50 16.51
CA ARG A 29 43.69 23.67 15.67
C ARG A 29 42.96 23.58 14.33
N SER A 30 43.01 24.63 13.52
CA SER A 30 42.33 24.67 12.20
C SER A 30 42.73 23.54 11.25
N ASP A 31 43.93 23.00 11.38
CA ASP A 31 44.45 21.84 10.63
C ASP A 31 44.01 20.48 11.20
N GLY A 32 43.26 20.46 12.30
CA GLY A 32 42.79 19.27 12.99
C GLY A 32 43.77 18.66 13.99
N PHE A 33 44.97 19.21 14.15
CA PHE A 33 45.95 18.69 15.11
C PHE A 33 45.66 19.16 16.54
N PHE A 34 45.98 18.30 17.50
CA PHE A 34 46.01 18.60 18.93
C PHE A 34 47.19 17.88 19.58
N TYR A 35 47.57 18.30 20.78
CA TYR A 35 48.55 17.60 21.62
C TYR A 35 48.12 17.72 23.08
N ALA A 36 48.52 16.75 23.90
CA ALA A 36 48.31 16.76 25.34
C ALA A 36 49.53 16.11 26.01
N ILE A 37 49.97 16.67 27.13
CA ILE A 37 51.05 16.10 27.94
C ILE A 37 50.40 15.25 29.01
N LEU A 38 50.73 13.96 29.03
CA LEU A 38 50.16 12.96 29.94
C LEU A 38 51.29 12.14 30.56
N GLU A 39 51.08 11.72 31.80
CA GLU A 39 51.92 10.72 32.46
C GLU A 39 51.73 9.33 31.83
N TYR A 40 52.61 8.40 32.17
CA TYR A 40 52.43 7.00 31.78
C TYR A 40 51.19 6.41 32.44
N GLY A 41 50.35 5.76 31.64
CA GLY A 41 49.05 5.31 32.10
C GLY A 41 48.10 4.97 30.96
N THR A 42 46.90 4.53 31.31
CA THR A 42 45.82 4.24 30.36
C THR A 42 44.71 5.27 30.50
N TYR A 43 44.24 5.78 29.37
CA TYR A 43 43.31 6.90 29.28
C TYR A 43 42.17 6.62 28.29
N SER A 44 41.01 7.17 28.61
CA SER A 44 39.89 7.30 27.67
C SER A 44 39.84 8.72 27.14
N ILE A 45 39.84 8.87 25.81
CA ILE A 45 39.81 10.15 25.13
C ILE A 45 38.48 10.29 24.40
N TYR A 46 37.80 11.39 24.67
CA TYR A 46 36.54 11.75 24.04
C TYR A 46 36.75 12.93 23.09
N PHE A 47 36.34 12.74 21.84
CA PHE A 47 36.35 13.76 20.80
C PHE A 47 34.92 14.20 20.54
N THR A 48 34.64 15.48 20.80
CA THR A 48 33.29 16.04 20.66
C THR A 48 33.31 17.34 19.88
N LYS A 49 32.35 17.49 18.97
CA LYS A 49 32.15 18.71 18.19
C LYS A 49 30.66 18.80 17.82
N PRO A 50 29.99 19.96 18.01
CA PRO A 50 28.61 20.13 17.59
C PRO A 50 28.42 19.79 16.11
N GLY A 51 27.39 18.99 15.80
CA GLY A 51 27.12 18.49 14.45
C GLY A 51 27.92 17.25 14.06
N TYR A 52 28.76 16.70 14.94
CA TYR A 52 29.52 15.48 14.68
C TYR A 52 29.21 14.40 15.70
N ALA A 53 29.32 13.15 15.28
CA ALA A 53 29.22 11.99 16.16
C ALA A 53 30.40 11.97 17.14
N LYS A 54 30.11 11.64 18.39
CA LYS A 54 31.14 11.46 19.43
C LYS A 54 32.02 10.28 19.08
N VAL A 55 33.33 10.45 19.19
CA VAL A 55 34.29 9.35 19.10
C VAL A 55 35.00 9.18 20.43
N THR A 56 35.11 7.93 20.89
CA THR A 56 35.87 7.56 22.09
C THR A 56 37.02 6.65 21.68
N LYS A 57 38.21 6.90 22.22
CA LYS A 57 39.39 6.04 22.06
C LYS A 57 39.99 5.71 23.41
N THR A 58 40.50 4.50 23.55
CA THR A 58 41.30 4.09 24.72
C THR A 58 42.74 3.98 24.28
N ILE A 59 43.65 4.60 25.04
CA ILE A 59 45.07 4.64 24.71
C ILE A 59 45.91 4.33 25.96
N THR A 60 47.11 3.78 25.77
CA THR A 60 48.07 3.54 26.85
C THR A 60 49.39 4.21 26.51
N ILE A 61 49.82 5.16 27.34
CA ILE A 61 51.07 5.90 27.19
C ILE A 61 52.17 5.15 27.96
N GLN A 62 53.20 4.71 27.24
CA GLN A 62 54.37 4.01 27.79
C GLN A 62 55.71 4.58 27.30
N LYS A 63 55.66 5.62 26.46
CA LYS A 63 56.81 6.26 25.83
C LYS A 63 56.57 7.77 25.73
N SER A 64 57.66 8.51 25.54
CA SER A 64 57.65 9.97 25.51
C SER A 64 56.80 10.59 24.41
N ASP A 65 56.53 9.87 23.32
CA ASP A 65 55.69 10.34 22.21
C ASP A 65 54.80 9.22 21.67
N THR A 66 53.49 9.47 21.65
CA THR A 66 52.45 8.54 21.20
C THR A 66 51.55 9.24 20.18
N ASN A 67 51.67 8.82 18.92
CA ASN A 67 50.79 9.27 17.84
C ASN A 67 49.52 8.41 17.80
N LEU A 68 48.35 9.04 17.86
CA LEU A 68 47.03 8.38 17.79
C LEU A 68 46.57 8.08 16.37
N GLY A 69 47.35 8.49 15.37
CA GLY A 69 46.97 8.45 13.98
C GLY A 69 45.81 9.40 13.71
N THR A 70 45.07 9.10 12.65
CA THR A 70 43.95 9.93 12.22
C THR A 70 42.65 9.46 12.85
N ILE A 71 41.90 10.40 13.43
CA ILE A 71 40.58 10.15 14.00
C ILE A 71 39.56 10.88 13.14
N GLU A 72 38.64 10.12 12.57
CA GLU A 72 37.54 10.62 11.76
C GLU A 72 36.31 10.85 12.63
N LEU A 73 35.70 12.03 12.51
CA LEU A 73 34.41 12.35 13.11
C LEU A 73 33.38 12.44 11.98
N GLY A 74 32.41 11.53 12.00
CA GLY A 74 31.29 11.56 11.06
C GLY A 74 30.25 12.61 11.44
N LEU A 75 29.43 13.04 10.49
CA LEU A 75 28.32 13.96 10.78
C LEU A 75 27.31 13.29 11.72
N ALA A 76 26.76 14.09 12.65
CA ALA A 76 25.81 13.62 13.66
C ALA A 76 24.48 13.18 13.02
N LEU A 77 23.96 13.97 12.09
CA LEU A 77 22.70 13.67 11.41
C LEU A 77 22.93 12.75 10.21
N ARG A 78 22.09 11.73 10.10
CA ARG A 78 22.06 10.81 8.94
C ARG A 78 20.64 10.58 8.46
N LEU A 79 20.48 10.59 7.14
CA LEU A 79 19.26 10.16 6.46
C LEU A 79 19.52 8.81 5.78
N SER A 80 18.56 7.91 5.86
CA SER A 80 18.63 6.60 5.20
C SER A 80 17.26 6.16 4.70
N SER A 81 17.24 5.34 3.64
CA SER A 81 16.04 4.70 3.11
C SER A 81 16.43 3.37 2.48
N SER A 82 15.53 2.39 2.53
CA SER A 82 15.68 1.13 1.79
C SER A 82 15.38 1.29 0.29
N THR A 83 14.78 2.42 -0.11
CA THR A 83 14.34 2.66 -1.49
C THR A 83 15.00 3.94 -2.01
N LEU A 84 15.90 3.82 -2.99
CA LEU A 84 16.58 4.97 -3.61
C LEU A 84 16.17 5.20 -5.07
N GLY A 85 15.42 4.28 -5.65
CA GLY A 85 14.97 4.31 -7.04
C GLY A 85 13.51 3.89 -7.15
N LEU A 86 12.71 4.63 -7.93
CA LEU A 86 11.28 4.42 -8.07
C LEU A 86 10.88 4.54 -9.54
N ILE A 87 9.86 3.78 -9.93
CA ILE A 87 9.17 3.95 -11.21
C ILE A 87 7.75 4.40 -10.89
N ILE A 88 7.34 5.58 -11.37
CA ILE A 88 6.04 6.19 -11.04
C ILE A 88 5.38 6.68 -12.33
N ALA A 89 4.10 6.37 -12.54
CA ALA A 89 3.38 6.88 -13.71
C ALA A 89 3.05 8.39 -13.58
N PRO A 90 2.90 9.09 -14.72
CA PRO A 90 2.44 10.48 -14.73
C PRO A 90 1.11 10.67 -14.00
N GLY A 91 0.99 11.71 -13.18
CA GLY A 91 -0.24 12.02 -12.42
C GLY A 91 -0.45 11.16 -11.17
N SER A 92 0.44 10.21 -10.88
CA SER A 92 0.35 9.36 -9.70
C SER A 92 1.07 9.96 -8.49
N LYS A 93 0.78 9.39 -7.31
CA LYS A 93 1.44 9.72 -6.04
C LYS A 93 2.10 8.47 -5.45
N VAL A 94 3.19 8.63 -4.72
CA VAL A 94 3.88 7.56 -3.99
C VAL A 94 4.38 8.07 -2.64
N SER A 95 4.52 7.19 -1.66
CA SER A 95 5.15 7.48 -0.37
C SER A 95 6.36 6.60 -0.15
N VAL A 96 7.49 7.21 0.22
CA VAL A 96 8.78 6.54 0.40
C VAL A 96 9.22 6.66 1.85
N PRO A 97 9.41 5.56 2.59
CA PRO A 97 9.89 5.63 3.96
C PRO A 97 11.36 6.05 4.02
N PHE A 98 11.69 6.92 4.96
CA PHE A 98 13.07 7.26 5.29
C PHE A 98 13.23 7.43 6.80
N THR A 99 14.48 7.32 7.28
CA THR A 99 14.84 7.41 8.69
C THR A 99 15.84 8.53 8.91
N LEU A 100 15.51 9.43 9.83
CA LEU A 100 16.42 10.43 10.39
C LEU A 100 17.07 9.85 11.65
N THR A 101 18.39 9.88 11.74
CA THR A 101 19.15 9.42 12.90
C THR A 101 20.06 10.53 13.43
N ASN A 102 20.14 10.67 14.75
CA ASN A 102 21.07 11.57 15.42
C ASN A 102 22.11 10.77 16.21
N LEU A 103 23.36 10.82 15.77
CA LEU A 103 24.51 10.17 16.40
C LEU A 103 25.38 11.16 17.22
N GLY A 104 24.99 12.43 17.27
CA GLY A 104 25.65 13.45 18.10
C GLY A 104 25.27 13.31 19.58
N GLU A 105 25.98 14.02 20.47
CA GLU A 105 25.71 14.00 21.92
C GLU A 105 24.50 14.84 22.34
N GLY A 106 24.11 15.81 21.52
CA GLY A 106 23.02 16.74 21.80
C GLY A 106 21.73 16.34 21.09
N ALA A 107 20.60 16.74 21.65
CA ALA A 107 19.36 16.75 20.89
C ALA A 107 19.42 17.83 19.79
N GLU A 108 18.76 17.58 18.66
CA GLU A 108 18.71 18.52 17.54
C GLU A 108 17.25 18.84 17.15
N ILE A 109 17.02 20.08 16.73
CA ILE A 109 15.81 20.48 16.01
C ILE A 109 16.19 20.54 14.53
N VAL A 110 15.55 19.71 13.73
CA VAL A 110 15.92 19.48 12.33
C VAL A 110 14.79 19.95 11.43
N GLY A 111 15.06 20.90 10.54
CA GLY A 111 14.14 21.29 9.47
C GLY A 111 14.30 20.40 8.25
N PHE A 112 13.22 20.19 7.48
CA PHE A 112 13.28 19.46 6.22
C PHE A 112 13.16 20.40 5.03
N LEU A 113 14.08 20.29 4.08
CA LEU A 113 14.01 20.93 2.78
C LEU A 113 13.94 19.85 1.69
N VAL A 114 12.92 19.92 0.85
CA VAL A 114 12.75 18.98 -0.27
C VAL A 114 13.08 19.68 -1.59
N SER A 115 14.02 19.13 -2.35
CA SER A 115 14.31 19.53 -3.72
C SER A 115 13.61 18.59 -4.69
N LYS A 116 12.99 19.15 -5.72
CA LYS A 116 12.17 18.41 -6.69
C LYS A 116 12.15 19.13 -8.05
N PRO A 117 11.81 18.43 -9.14
CA PRO A 117 11.62 19.05 -10.44
C PRO A 117 10.48 20.07 -10.45
N GLU A 118 10.49 20.94 -11.46
CA GLU A 118 9.44 21.93 -11.68
C GLU A 118 8.07 21.26 -11.89
N GLY A 119 7.02 21.84 -11.31
CA GLY A 119 5.64 21.33 -11.38
C GLY A 119 5.34 20.13 -10.46
N TRP A 120 6.35 19.42 -9.96
CA TRP A 120 6.15 18.31 -9.02
C TRP A 120 5.71 18.83 -7.65
N SER A 121 5.07 17.98 -6.84
CA SER A 121 4.84 18.26 -5.42
C SER A 121 5.51 17.18 -4.58
N ALA A 122 6.15 17.56 -3.49
CA ALA A 122 6.73 16.62 -2.54
C ALA A 122 6.72 17.21 -1.13
N ARG A 123 6.44 16.37 -0.13
CA ARG A 123 6.35 16.77 1.28
C ARG A 123 6.74 15.63 2.21
N VAL A 124 7.22 16.00 3.39
CA VAL A 124 7.58 15.06 4.46
C VAL A 124 6.37 14.86 5.37
N LEU A 125 6.02 13.61 5.63
CA LEU A 125 4.92 13.22 6.49
C LEU A 125 5.43 12.44 7.70
N ASP A 126 4.87 12.73 8.87
CA ASP A 126 4.83 11.82 10.02
C ASP A 126 3.44 11.19 10.06
N GLN A 127 3.38 9.90 9.73
CA GLN A 127 2.13 9.18 9.48
C GLN A 127 1.31 9.84 8.36
N SER A 128 0.30 10.65 8.73
CA SER A 128 -0.59 11.36 7.81
C SER A 128 -0.47 12.88 7.86
N ARG A 129 0.40 13.41 8.73
CA ARG A 129 0.55 14.86 8.95
C ARG A 129 1.82 15.37 8.31
N GLU A 130 1.73 16.49 7.63
CA GLU A 130 2.89 17.16 7.05
C GLU A 130 3.76 17.77 8.15
N VAL A 131 5.07 17.52 8.06
CA VAL A 131 6.05 17.92 9.06
C VAL A 131 7.15 18.76 8.41
N MET A 132 7.38 19.94 8.96
CA MET A 132 8.45 20.84 8.54
C MET A 132 9.70 20.74 9.42
N MET A 133 9.53 20.40 10.69
CA MET A 133 10.60 20.29 11.67
C MET A 133 10.37 19.11 12.61
N ALA A 134 11.46 18.48 13.07
CA ALA A 134 11.43 17.41 14.05
C ALA A 134 12.45 17.66 15.17
N TYR A 135 12.07 17.31 16.40
CA TYR A 135 13.00 17.24 17.53
C TYR A 135 13.51 15.81 17.67
N ILE A 136 14.83 15.62 17.63
CA ILE A 136 15.46 14.30 17.70
C ILE A 136 16.51 14.25 18.82
N PRO A 137 16.27 13.49 19.90
CA PRO A 137 17.26 13.30 20.95
C PRO A 137 18.54 12.60 20.46
N SER A 138 19.63 12.78 21.20
CA SER A 138 20.89 12.06 20.98
C SER A 138 20.69 10.55 20.96
N GLY A 139 21.27 9.87 19.96
CA GLY A 139 21.24 8.43 19.80
C GLY A 139 19.90 7.85 19.34
N GLN A 140 18.91 8.70 19.03
CA GLN A 140 17.60 8.26 18.57
C GLN A 140 17.48 8.28 17.04
N ASN A 141 16.45 7.59 16.55
CA ASN A 141 16.01 7.66 15.18
C ASN A 141 14.50 7.97 15.10
N LEU A 142 14.08 8.59 14.00
CA LEU A 142 12.69 8.90 13.69
C LEU A 142 12.40 8.44 12.26
N GLN A 143 11.21 7.88 12.04
CA GLN A 143 10.75 7.43 10.74
C GLN A 143 9.74 8.41 10.15
N PHE A 144 9.87 8.68 8.86
CA PHE A 144 9.01 9.58 8.10
C PHE A 144 8.69 8.99 6.74
N LEU A 145 7.69 9.56 6.07
CA LEU A 145 7.35 9.26 4.68
C LEU A 145 7.62 10.49 3.82
N LEU A 146 8.29 10.33 2.68
CA LEU A 146 8.33 11.31 1.62
C LEU A 146 7.18 11.02 0.65
N GLU A 147 6.15 11.85 0.62
CA GLU A 147 5.11 11.76 -0.39
C GLU A 147 5.53 12.58 -1.61
N ILE A 148 5.51 11.95 -2.79
CA ILE A 148 5.86 12.56 -4.08
C ILE A 148 4.64 12.46 -5.00
N SER A 149 4.26 13.57 -5.61
CA SER A 149 3.23 13.65 -6.65
C SER A 149 3.85 14.04 -7.98
N VAL A 150 3.75 13.14 -8.97
CA VAL A 150 4.26 13.35 -10.33
C VAL A 150 3.18 14.02 -11.18
N PRO A 151 3.47 15.12 -11.88
CA PRO A 151 2.51 15.76 -12.79
C PRO A 151 2.03 14.83 -13.91
N ALA A 152 0.79 15.01 -14.36
CA ALA A 152 0.24 14.23 -15.48
C ALA A 152 0.96 14.51 -16.81
N ALA A 153 1.56 15.69 -16.97
CA ALA A 153 2.29 16.11 -18.16
C ALA A 153 3.77 15.65 -18.17
N SER A 154 4.24 14.92 -17.15
CA SER A 154 5.62 14.45 -17.10
C SER A 154 5.94 13.48 -18.23
N ILE A 155 7.13 13.61 -18.80
CA ILE A 155 7.58 12.84 -19.95
C ILE A 155 7.92 11.43 -19.48
N SER A 156 7.31 10.43 -20.12
CA SER A 156 7.63 9.02 -19.84
C SER A 156 9.09 8.71 -20.19
N HIS A 157 9.70 7.82 -19.41
CA HIS A 157 11.10 7.33 -19.48
C HIS A 157 12.19 8.25 -18.94
N ASP A 158 11.89 9.52 -18.67
CA ASP A 158 12.85 10.40 -18.02
C ASP A 158 13.08 10.00 -16.57
N THR A 159 14.31 10.19 -16.11
CA THR A 159 14.72 9.98 -14.72
C THR A 159 15.00 11.33 -14.09
N TYR A 160 14.26 11.62 -13.03
CA TYR A 160 14.37 12.84 -12.24
C TYR A 160 15.00 12.54 -10.89
N GLU A 161 15.54 13.57 -10.25
CA GLU A 161 16.03 13.49 -8.88
C GLU A 161 15.12 14.28 -7.95
N VAL A 162 14.74 13.65 -6.84
CA VAL A 162 14.08 14.29 -5.70
C VAL A 162 14.97 14.06 -4.50
N SER A 163 15.28 15.09 -3.71
CA SER A 163 16.14 14.95 -2.54
C SER A 163 15.54 15.61 -1.31
N ILE A 164 15.88 15.07 -0.14
CA ILE A 164 15.54 15.64 1.16
C ILE A 164 16.84 16.05 1.83
N THR A 165 16.88 17.28 2.31
CA THR A 165 17.94 17.79 3.18
C THR A 165 17.38 18.01 4.58
N ALA A 166 17.92 17.28 5.55
CA ALA A 166 17.74 17.54 6.97
C ALA A 166 18.70 18.66 7.38
N MET A 167 18.15 19.77 7.87
CA MET A 167 18.87 20.97 8.28
C MET A 167 18.91 21.05 9.80
N GLY A 168 20.03 20.66 10.41
CA GLY A 168 20.30 20.82 11.84
C GLY A 168 21.54 21.65 12.07
N THR A 169 22.36 21.22 13.04
CA THR A 169 23.69 21.81 13.29
C THR A 169 24.61 21.64 12.08
N VAL A 170 24.46 20.51 11.40
CA VAL A 170 25.01 20.20 10.08
C VAL A 170 23.88 19.68 9.20
N ASN A 171 24.08 19.73 7.88
CA ASN A 171 23.09 19.23 6.94
C ASN A 171 23.38 17.79 6.55
N ALA A 172 22.33 17.00 6.37
CA ALA A 172 22.40 15.67 5.77
C ALA A 172 21.42 15.59 4.61
N THR A 173 21.84 15.05 3.47
CA THR A 173 21.00 14.95 2.26
C THR A 173 20.90 13.50 1.80
N ILE A 174 19.71 13.09 1.38
CA ILE A 174 19.45 11.84 0.66
C ILE A 174 18.72 12.14 -0.65
N ALA A 175 19.11 11.48 -1.73
CA ALA A 175 18.53 11.65 -3.05
C ALA A 175 17.85 10.36 -3.55
N PHE A 176 16.74 10.52 -4.23
CA PHE A 176 15.92 9.47 -4.84
C PHE A 176 15.84 9.69 -6.34
N LYS A 177 16.09 8.63 -7.11
CA LYS A 177 15.90 8.62 -8.57
C LYS A 177 14.48 8.20 -8.89
N VAL A 178 13.73 9.09 -9.53
CA VAL A 178 12.35 8.82 -9.94
C VAL A 178 12.30 8.71 -11.46
N LYS A 179 12.13 7.50 -11.96
CA LYS A 179 11.86 7.26 -13.37
C LYS A 179 10.37 7.36 -13.65
N VAL A 180 9.98 8.24 -14.57
CA VAL A 180 8.57 8.35 -14.96
C VAL A 180 8.22 7.17 -15.86
N GLY A 181 7.27 6.34 -15.42
CA GLY A 181 6.79 5.17 -16.14
C GLY A 181 5.85 5.55 -17.29
N GLU A 182 5.51 4.57 -18.13
CA GLU A 182 4.46 4.73 -19.13
C GLU A 182 3.07 4.48 -18.53
N LYS A 183 2.05 5.11 -19.11
CA LYS A 183 0.66 4.68 -18.96
C LYS A 183 0.27 3.82 -20.14
N ILE A 184 -0.25 2.64 -19.84
CA ILE A 184 -0.73 1.67 -20.79
C ILE A 184 -2.26 1.75 -20.85
N LYS A 185 -2.77 2.00 -22.06
CA LYS A 185 -4.21 1.88 -22.36
C LYS A 185 -4.62 0.41 -22.32
N THR A 186 -5.55 0.12 -21.43
CA THR A 186 -6.14 -1.20 -21.23
C THR A 186 -7.65 -1.09 -21.40
N TYR A 187 -8.25 -2.01 -22.15
CA TYR A 187 -9.67 -1.95 -22.49
C TYR A 187 -10.29 -3.35 -22.59
N GLY A 188 -11.62 -3.41 -22.59
CA GLY A 188 -12.37 -4.65 -22.73
C GLY A 188 -13.88 -4.42 -22.66
N MET A 189 -14.62 -5.51 -22.54
CA MET A 189 -16.08 -5.48 -22.40
C MET A 189 -16.50 -6.35 -21.21
N ILE A 190 -17.41 -5.86 -20.40
CA ILE A 190 -17.98 -6.59 -19.28
C ILE A 190 -19.36 -7.08 -19.69
N VAL A 191 -19.60 -8.38 -19.56
CA VAL A 191 -20.82 -9.03 -20.02
C VAL A 191 -21.46 -9.88 -18.93
N ASP A 192 -22.76 -10.12 -19.06
CA ASP A 192 -23.45 -11.15 -18.28
C ASP A 192 -23.31 -12.55 -18.91
N GLU A 193 -23.93 -13.54 -18.27
CA GLU A 193 -23.95 -14.94 -18.71
C GLU A 193 -24.59 -15.15 -20.09
N SER A 194 -25.38 -14.19 -20.57
CA SER A 194 -25.98 -14.17 -21.91
C SER A 194 -25.13 -13.44 -22.95
N ARG A 195 -23.93 -12.97 -22.58
CA ARG A 195 -23.01 -12.13 -23.37
C ARG A 195 -23.54 -10.72 -23.64
N LYS A 196 -24.53 -10.25 -22.89
CA LYS A 196 -25.01 -8.86 -22.98
C LYS A 196 -24.07 -7.96 -22.19
N GLY A 197 -23.72 -6.80 -22.76
CA GLY A 197 -22.92 -5.78 -22.11
C GLY A 197 -23.55 -5.26 -20.82
N LEU A 198 -22.73 -5.08 -19.78
CA LEU A 198 -23.14 -4.61 -18.47
C LEU A 198 -22.67 -3.18 -18.22
N GLU A 199 -23.61 -2.24 -18.24
CA GLU A 199 -23.41 -0.85 -17.81
C GLU A 199 -23.11 -0.75 -16.32
N GLY A 200 -22.35 0.27 -15.91
CA GLY A 200 -22.30 0.66 -14.50
C GLY A 200 -21.57 -0.35 -13.60
N VAL A 201 -20.67 -1.15 -14.15
CA VAL A 201 -19.81 -2.05 -13.37
C VAL A 201 -18.62 -1.24 -12.86
N GLN A 202 -18.39 -1.25 -11.56
CA GLN A 202 -17.23 -0.62 -10.94
C GLN A 202 -15.98 -1.47 -11.20
N ILE A 203 -14.89 -0.80 -11.58
CA ILE A 203 -13.59 -1.39 -11.87
C ILE A 203 -12.57 -0.71 -10.98
N ASP A 204 -12.10 -1.41 -9.95
CA ASP A 204 -11.03 -0.92 -9.08
C ASP A 204 -9.71 -1.56 -9.46
N ALA A 205 -8.64 -0.77 -9.58
CA ALA A 205 -7.30 -1.27 -9.82
C ALA A 205 -6.40 -1.08 -8.60
N PHE A 206 -5.67 -2.13 -8.25
CA PHE A 206 -4.72 -2.14 -7.14
C PHE A 206 -3.34 -2.59 -7.60
N THR A 207 -2.30 -2.02 -7.01
CA THR A 207 -0.93 -2.54 -7.11
C THR A 207 -0.84 -3.93 -6.46
N SER A 208 0.24 -4.67 -6.72
CA SER A 208 0.54 -5.93 -6.03
C SER A 208 0.65 -5.80 -4.50
N GLU A 209 0.92 -4.60 -4.00
CA GLU A 209 1.02 -4.29 -2.57
C GLU A 209 -0.34 -3.87 -1.96
N GLY A 210 -1.40 -3.82 -2.75
CA GLY A 210 -2.75 -3.45 -2.29
C GLY A 210 -3.06 -1.95 -2.35
N SER A 211 -2.11 -1.10 -2.73
CA SER A 211 -2.36 0.34 -2.93
C SER A 211 -3.31 0.58 -4.10
N SER A 212 -4.32 1.42 -3.91
CA SER A 212 -5.29 1.77 -4.97
C SER A 212 -4.66 2.65 -6.05
N ILE A 213 -4.86 2.28 -7.31
CA ILE A 213 -4.42 3.00 -8.51
C ILE A 213 -5.55 3.92 -9.01
N GLY A 214 -6.80 3.44 -8.96
CA GLY A 214 -7.97 4.19 -9.39
C GLY A 214 -9.23 3.34 -9.47
N THR A 215 -10.34 4.04 -9.73
CA THR A 215 -11.68 3.46 -9.88
C THR A 215 -12.32 4.00 -11.16
N TRP A 216 -12.90 3.11 -11.95
CA TRP A 216 -13.61 3.40 -13.19
C TRP A 216 -14.97 2.71 -13.21
N VAL A 217 -15.78 3.05 -14.21
CA VAL A 217 -17.11 2.46 -14.43
C VAL A 217 -17.27 2.09 -15.90
N SER A 218 -17.91 0.95 -16.20
CA SER A 218 -18.23 0.57 -17.57
C SER A 218 -19.33 1.44 -18.19
N SER A 219 -19.21 1.65 -19.51
CA SER A 219 -20.17 2.39 -20.33
C SER A 219 -21.47 1.61 -20.53
N TYR A 220 -22.49 2.24 -21.15
CA TYR A 220 -23.82 1.66 -21.36
C TYR A 220 -23.83 0.31 -22.11
N ASP A 221 -22.83 0.07 -22.95
CA ASP A 221 -22.64 -1.17 -23.73
C ASP A 221 -21.71 -2.18 -23.04
N GLY A 222 -21.29 -1.90 -21.80
CA GLY A 222 -20.36 -2.70 -21.03
C GLY A 222 -18.89 -2.50 -21.37
N THR A 223 -18.54 -1.62 -22.30
CA THR A 223 -17.14 -1.34 -22.63
C THR A 223 -16.46 -0.51 -21.54
N PHE A 224 -15.15 -0.70 -21.39
CA PHE A 224 -14.32 0.11 -20.51
C PHE A 224 -12.96 0.39 -21.13
N ASN A 225 -12.39 1.53 -20.75
CA ASN A 225 -11.03 1.94 -21.11
C ASN A 225 -10.39 2.59 -19.88
N LEU A 226 -9.19 2.15 -19.54
CA LEU A 226 -8.46 2.58 -18.38
C LEU A 226 -6.97 2.73 -18.70
N GLU A 227 -6.33 3.73 -18.11
CA GLU A 227 -4.90 4.01 -18.28
C GLU A 227 -4.16 3.64 -17.01
N LEU A 228 -3.32 2.61 -17.10
CA LEU A 228 -2.65 2.02 -15.95
C LEU A 228 -1.13 2.14 -16.06
N PRO A 229 -0.40 2.22 -14.94
CA PRO A 229 1.06 2.24 -14.94
C PRO A 229 1.63 0.94 -15.55
N ALA A 230 2.60 1.07 -16.46
CA ALA A 230 3.38 -0.05 -16.94
C ALA A 230 4.29 -0.61 -15.83
N SER A 231 4.70 -1.88 -15.94
CA SER A 231 5.75 -2.56 -15.17
C SER A 231 5.41 -3.18 -13.80
N ILE A 232 4.15 -3.20 -13.37
CA ILE A 232 3.74 -3.90 -12.13
C ILE A 232 2.60 -4.89 -12.38
N ALA A 233 2.52 -5.93 -11.55
CA ALA A 233 1.33 -6.77 -11.46
C ALA A 233 0.19 -5.93 -10.86
N ILE A 234 -0.89 -5.77 -11.62
CA ILE A 234 -2.07 -5.00 -11.23
C ILE A 234 -3.23 -5.95 -11.05
N THR A 235 -3.93 -5.80 -9.94
CA THR A 235 -5.16 -6.54 -9.67
C THR A 235 -6.36 -5.66 -10.00
N LEU A 236 -7.15 -6.09 -10.98
CA LEU A 236 -8.42 -5.47 -11.34
C LEU A 236 -9.57 -6.18 -10.64
N SER A 237 -10.47 -5.42 -10.04
CA SER A 237 -11.64 -5.87 -9.29
C SER A 237 -12.89 -5.32 -9.96
N PHE A 238 -13.72 -6.21 -10.51
CA PHE A 238 -14.96 -5.89 -11.20
C PHE A 238 -16.14 -6.23 -10.28
N SER A 239 -16.94 -5.23 -9.93
CA SER A 239 -18.07 -5.38 -9.01
C SER A 239 -19.30 -4.61 -9.45
N LYS A 240 -20.46 -5.23 -9.30
CA LYS A 240 -21.78 -4.64 -9.55
C LYS A 240 -22.81 -5.31 -8.63
N PRO A 241 -23.69 -4.56 -7.95
CA PRO A 241 -24.79 -5.15 -7.18
C PRO A 241 -25.62 -6.13 -8.02
N GLY A 242 -26.03 -7.24 -7.42
CA GLY A 242 -26.71 -8.35 -8.12
C GLY A 242 -25.77 -9.29 -8.89
N TYR A 243 -24.45 -9.06 -8.91
CA TYR A 243 -23.46 -9.89 -9.60
C TYR A 243 -22.32 -10.35 -8.68
N ALA A 244 -21.77 -11.51 -9.00
CA ALA A 244 -20.56 -12.03 -8.36
C ALA A 244 -19.34 -11.20 -8.76
N LYS A 245 -18.54 -10.80 -7.78
CA LYS A 245 -17.30 -10.06 -7.97
C LYS A 245 -16.27 -10.90 -8.73
N VAL A 246 -15.62 -10.31 -9.72
CA VAL A 246 -14.52 -10.95 -10.47
C VAL A 246 -13.23 -10.19 -10.21
N THR A 247 -12.12 -10.90 -10.02
CA THR A 247 -10.80 -10.30 -9.86
C THR A 247 -9.83 -10.88 -10.89
N LYS A 248 -9.01 -10.04 -11.53
CA LYS A 248 -8.03 -10.44 -12.54
C LYS A 248 -6.70 -9.75 -12.28
N THR A 249 -5.63 -10.52 -12.13
CA THR A 249 -4.27 -9.97 -12.05
C THR A 249 -3.65 -9.96 -13.44
N ILE A 250 -3.07 -8.82 -13.83
CA ILE A 250 -2.46 -8.60 -15.13
C ILE A 250 -1.08 -7.96 -14.98
N THR A 251 -0.20 -8.19 -15.94
CA THR A 251 1.07 -7.47 -16.09
C THR A 251 1.05 -6.77 -17.43
N LEU A 252 1.23 -5.45 -17.43
CA LEU A 252 0.99 -4.63 -18.61
C LEU A 252 2.26 -4.47 -19.44
N TYR A 253 2.13 -4.77 -20.74
CA TYR A 253 3.14 -4.54 -21.78
C TYR A 253 2.45 -3.96 -23.02
N GLY A 254 2.73 -2.70 -23.38
CA GLY A 254 2.03 -2.02 -24.48
C GLY A 254 0.52 -1.94 -24.26
N SER A 255 -0.26 -1.58 -25.29
CA SER A 255 -1.74 -1.55 -25.17
C SER A 255 -2.31 -2.96 -24.98
N MET A 256 -3.24 -3.12 -24.04
CA MET A 256 -3.79 -4.43 -23.66
C MET A 256 -5.31 -4.49 -23.83
N ASN A 257 -5.79 -5.46 -24.62
CA ASN A 257 -7.20 -5.84 -24.65
C ASN A 257 -7.43 -7.01 -23.68
N LEU A 258 -8.29 -6.82 -22.68
CA LEU A 258 -8.64 -7.84 -21.69
C LEU A 258 -9.71 -8.81 -22.17
N GLY A 259 -10.32 -8.56 -23.33
CA GLY A 259 -11.42 -9.31 -23.89
C GLY A 259 -12.71 -9.14 -23.08
N ASN A 260 -13.53 -10.19 -23.08
CA ASN A 260 -14.78 -10.21 -22.31
C ASN A 260 -14.51 -10.66 -20.88
N ILE A 261 -15.00 -9.87 -19.92
CA ILE A 261 -15.05 -10.24 -18.50
C ILE A 261 -16.51 -10.58 -18.18
N SER A 262 -16.77 -11.85 -17.85
CA SER A 262 -18.13 -12.30 -17.56
C SER A 262 -18.44 -12.18 -16.07
N LEU A 263 -19.52 -11.48 -15.73
CA LEU A 263 -20.06 -11.43 -14.37
C LEU A 263 -21.30 -12.33 -14.30
N SER A 264 -21.27 -13.33 -13.42
CA SER A 264 -22.43 -14.15 -13.10
C SER A 264 -23.36 -13.43 -12.14
N LYS A 265 -24.66 -13.70 -12.19
CA LYS A 265 -25.59 -13.24 -11.16
C LYS A 265 -25.17 -13.76 -9.79
N ALA A 266 -25.30 -12.90 -8.77
CA ALA A 266 -24.91 -13.21 -7.39
C ALA A 266 -25.81 -14.29 -6.79
N VAL A 267 -27.11 -14.20 -7.04
CA VAL A 267 -28.11 -15.15 -6.53
C VAL A 267 -28.24 -16.32 -7.50
N ARG A 268 -28.17 -17.55 -6.96
CA ARG A 268 -28.34 -18.79 -7.70
C ARG A 268 -29.44 -19.64 -7.08
N LEU A 269 -30.29 -20.19 -7.93
CA LEU A 269 -31.25 -21.23 -7.59
C LEU A 269 -30.75 -22.57 -8.09
N SER A 270 -30.92 -23.62 -7.30
CA SER A 270 -30.61 -24.99 -7.71
C SER A 270 -31.60 -25.97 -7.09
N SER A 271 -31.91 -27.05 -7.81
CA SER A 271 -32.68 -28.17 -7.28
C SER A 271 -32.05 -29.47 -7.77
N SER A 272 -32.05 -30.49 -6.92
CA SER A 272 -31.72 -31.86 -7.32
C SER A 272 -32.93 -32.60 -7.90
N THR A 273 -34.13 -32.03 -7.79
CA THR A 273 -35.38 -32.62 -8.27
C THR A 273 -35.69 -32.11 -9.66
N LEU A 274 -35.56 -32.97 -10.67
CA LEU A 274 -35.79 -32.61 -12.07
C LEU A 274 -37.20 -32.94 -12.58
N GLY A 275 -37.95 -33.76 -11.84
CA GLY A 275 -39.31 -34.16 -12.19
C GLY A 275 -40.01 -34.84 -11.03
N LEU A 276 -41.32 -34.64 -10.93
CA LEU A 276 -42.19 -35.22 -9.92
C LEU A 276 -43.48 -35.68 -10.56
N VAL A 277 -44.06 -36.75 -10.03
CA VAL A 277 -45.34 -37.30 -10.47
C VAL A 277 -46.33 -37.22 -9.32
N THR A 278 -47.56 -36.81 -9.63
CA THR A 278 -48.66 -36.81 -8.67
C THR A 278 -50.00 -36.97 -9.39
N ASN A 279 -51.07 -37.17 -8.62
CA ASN A 279 -52.42 -37.27 -9.13
C ASN A 279 -53.06 -35.88 -9.33
N PRO A 280 -54.03 -35.73 -10.24
CA PRO A 280 -54.84 -34.51 -10.33
C PRO A 280 -55.48 -34.16 -8.98
N GLY A 281 -55.51 -32.86 -8.63
CA GLY A 281 -55.92 -32.42 -7.29
C GLY A 281 -54.82 -32.53 -6.22
N GLY A 282 -53.66 -33.11 -6.59
CA GLY A 282 -52.55 -33.36 -5.68
C GLY A 282 -51.73 -32.13 -5.35
N LYS A 283 -50.92 -32.28 -4.30
CA LYS A 283 -49.98 -31.27 -3.80
C LYS A 283 -48.55 -31.76 -3.99
N LEU A 284 -47.68 -30.92 -4.55
CA LEU A 284 -46.24 -31.18 -4.69
C LEU A 284 -45.44 -30.22 -3.80
N LEU A 285 -44.36 -30.73 -3.22
CA LEU A 285 -43.33 -29.95 -2.54
C LEU A 285 -42.01 -30.16 -3.27
N ILE A 286 -41.54 -29.13 -3.95
CA ILE A 286 -40.31 -29.19 -4.75
C ILE A 286 -39.18 -28.52 -3.96
N PRO A 287 -38.21 -29.26 -3.42
CA PRO A 287 -37.10 -28.66 -2.70
C PRO A 287 -36.18 -27.92 -3.66
N PHE A 288 -35.74 -26.73 -3.28
CA PHE A 288 -34.70 -25.99 -3.99
C PHE A 288 -33.83 -25.21 -3.00
N VAL A 289 -32.62 -24.89 -3.44
CA VAL A 289 -31.66 -24.10 -2.68
C VAL A 289 -31.49 -22.76 -3.35
N ILE A 290 -31.60 -21.70 -2.56
CA ILE A 290 -31.15 -20.37 -2.94
C ILE A 290 -29.79 -20.11 -2.29
N SER A 291 -28.85 -19.57 -3.06
CA SER A 291 -27.52 -19.21 -2.56
C SER A 291 -27.09 -17.86 -3.10
N ASN A 292 -26.26 -17.15 -2.35
CA ASN A 292 -25.64 -15.90 -2.79
C ASN A 292 -24.11 -16.06 -2.85
N VAL A 293 -23.58 -16.08 -4.09
CA VAL A 293 -22.14 -16.14 -4.38
C VAL A 293 -21.53 -14.75 -4.62
N GLY A 294 -22.32 -13.68 -4.46
CA GLY A 294 -21.87 -12.30 -4.49
C GLY A 294 -21.19 -11.86 -3.20
N THR A 295 -20.79 -10.58 -3.16
CA THR A 295 -20.10 -9.97 -2.02
C THR A 295 -21.00 -9.10 -1.15
N GLU A 296 -22.24 -8.86 -1.57
CA GLU A 296 -23.23 -8.04 -0.86
C GLU A 296 -24.48 -8.86 -0.54
N SER A 297 -25.23 -8.47 0.48
CA SER A 297 -26.52 -9.10 0.80
C SER A 297 -27.56 -8.70 -0.24
N GLU A 298 -28.30 -9.68 -0.75
CA GLU A 298 -29.30 -9.46 -1.80
C GLU A 298 -30.71 -9.64 -1.23
N VAL A 299 -31.62 -8.73 -1.58
CA VAL A 299 -33.06 -8.89 -1.31
C VAL A 299 -33.67 -9.61 -2.50
N VAL A 300 -34.14 -10.84 -2.27
CA VAL A 300 -34.71 -11.70 -3.30
C VAL A 300 -36.21 -11.74 -3.13
N GLU A 301 -36.92 -11.44 -4.22
CA GLU A 301 -38.37 -11.61 -4.34
C GLU A 301 -38.64 -12.82 -5.23
N PHE A 302 -39.58 -13.67 -4.80
CA PHE A 302 -39.93 -14.88 -5.52
C PHE A 302 -41.15 -14.65 -6.41
N SER A 303 -41.02 -15.01 -7.68
CA SER A 303 -42.12 -15.12 -8.63
C SER A 303 -42.17 -16.54 -9.17
N THR A 304 -43.36 -17.05 -9.47
CA THR A 304 -43.54 -18.38 -10.05
C THR A 304 -44.24 -18.25 -11.40
N PHE A 305 -43.84 -19.08 -12.35
CA PHE A 305 -44.52 -19.25 -13.64
C PHE A 305 -45.18 -20.62 -13.67
N LEU A 306 -46.51 -20.62 -13.71
CA LEU A 306 -47.32 -21.82 -13.53
C LEU A 306 -48.30 -22.00 -14.70
N PRO A 307 -48.69 -23.25 -15.02
CA PRO A 307 -49.79 -23.49 -15.95
C PRO A 307 -51.10 -22.89 -15.46
N GLU A 308 -52.01 -22.62 -16.39
CA GLU A 308 -53.32 -22.04 -16.06
C GLU A 308 -54.10 -22.88 -15.05
N GLY A 309 -54.58 -22.22 -13.99
CA GLY A 309 -55.38 -22.83 -12.91
C GLY A 309 -54.56 -23.49 -11.80
N TRP A 310 -53.23 -23.47 -11.90
CA TRP A 310 -52.34 -23.92 -10.84
C TRP A 310 -52.04 -22.79 -9.87
N THR A 311 -51.72 -23.11 -8.62
CA THR A 311 -51.26 -22.13 -7.63
C THR A 311 -50.00 -22.64 -6.96
N ALA A 312 -49.06 -21.74 -6.68
CA ALA A 312 -47.87 -22.09 -5.93
C ALA A 312 -47.49 -21.02 -4.92
N ARG A 313 -46.76 -21.44 -3.90
CA ARG A 313 -46.13 -20.56 -2.91
C ARG A 313 -44.79 -21.14 -2.47
N VAL A 314 -43.86 -20.25 -2.13
CA VAL A 314 -42.55 -20.65 -1.62
C VAL A 314 -42.62 -20.74 -0.10
N LEU A 315 -42.13 -21.86 0.44
CA LEU A 315 -42.10 -22.15 1.87
C LEU A 315 -40.66 -22.21 2.39
N SER A 316 -40.45 -21.71 3.60
CA SER A 316 -39.22 -21.90 4.37
C SER A 316 -39.10 -23.33 4.89
N GLY A 317 -37.93 -23.70 5.42
CA GLY A 317 -37.75 -24.97 6.14
C GLY A 317 -38.64 -25.14 7.38
N SER A 318 -39.24 -24.06 7.89
CA SER A 318 -40.25 -24.10 8.96
C SER A 318 -41.70 -24.19 8.46
N GLY A 319 -41.91 -24.28 7.13
CA GLY A 319 -43.23 -24.35 6.51
C GLY A 319 -43.96 -23.00 6.42
N GLN A 320 -43.28 -21.88 6.67
CA GLN A 320 -43.86 -20.54 6.53
C GLN A 320 -43.72 -20.03 5.11
N GLU A 321 -44.73 -19.32 4.61
CA GLU A 321 -44.71 -18.71 3.29
C GLU A 321 -43.70 -17.55 3.21
N VAL A 322 -42.89 -17.55 2.15
CA VAL A 322 -41.82 -16.58 1.90
C VAL A 322 -42.06 -15.93 0.54
N SER A 323 -42.48 -14.67 0.52
CA SER A 323 -42.55 -13.86 -0.70
C SER A 323 -41.23 -13.14 -1.01
N ARG A 324 -40.46 -12.81 0.04
CA ARG A 324 -39.16 -12.13 -0.06
C ARG A 324 -38.22 -12.57 1.05
N MET A 325 -36.92 -12.59 0.77
CA MET A 325 -35.90 -12.86 1.78
C MET A 325 -34.59 -12.11 1.52
N VAL A 326 -33.82 -11.87 2.57
CA VAL A 326 -32.43 -11.42 2.45
C VAL A 326 -31.52 -12.64 2.41
N VAL A 327 -30.61 -12.68 1.43
CA VAL A 327 -29.59 -13.72 1.31
C VAL A 327 -28.22 -13.08 1.47
N SER A 328 -27.57 -13.31 2.61
CA SER A 328 -26.22 -12.79 2.88
C SER A 328 -25.15 -13.48 2.02
N PRO A 329 -24.00 -12.83 1.77
CA PRO A 329 -22.87 -13.42 1.04
C PRO A 329 -22.44 -14.79 1.59
N GLY A 330 -22.24 -15.76 0.70
CA GLY A 330 -21.80 -17.11 1.06
C GLY A 330 -22.86 -17.98 1.74
N VAL A 331 -24.07 -17.46 1.97
CA VAL A 331 -25.16 -18.22 2.60
C VAL A 331 -25.94 -18.99 1.53
N SER A 332 -26.35 -20.21 1.90
CA SER A 332 -27.30 -21.04 1.15
C SER A 332 -28.47 -21.43 2.05
N THR A 333 -29.68 -21.37 1.52
CA THR A 333 -30.93 -21.65 2.25
C THR A 333 -31.77 -22.65 1.48
N ASN A 334 -32.25 -23.69 2.17
CA ASN A 334 -33.20 -24.65 1.63
C ASN A 334 -34.61 -24.07 1.71
N LEU A 335 -35.33 -24.11 0.59
CA LEU A 335 -36.72 -23.70 0.44
C LEU A 335 -37.51 -24.82 -0.25
N GLN A 336 -38.84 -24.72 -0.19
CA GLN A 336 -39.73 -25.62 -0.89
C GLN A 336 -40.73 -24.82 -1.72
N LEU A 337 -40.93 -25.19 -2.98
CA LEU A 337 -42.04 -24.69 -3.77
C LEU A 337 -43.23 -25.62 -3.57
N GLU A 338 -44.28 -25.15 -2.90
CA GLU A 338 -45.54 -25.87 -2.78
C GLU A 338 -46.43 -25.54 -3.97
N VAL A 339 -46.83 -26.57 -4.72
CA VAL A 339 -47.66 -26.45 -5.92
C VAL A 339 -48.95 -27.24 -5.72
N MET A 340 -50.10 -26.59 -5.96
CA MET A 340 -51.41 -27.25 -5.98
C MET A 340 -51.87 -27.45 -7.42
N ILE A 341 -52.22 -28.70 -7.76
CA ILE A 341 -52.62 -29.10 -9.10
C ILE A 341 -54.16 -29.17 -9.18
N PRO A 342 -54.80 -28.57 -10.19
CA PRO A 342 -56.25 -28.68 -10.36
C PRO A 342 -56.67 -30.12 -10.74
N PHE A 343 -57.90 -30.50 -10.36
CA PHE A 343 -58.44 -31.87 -10.51
C PHE A 343 -58.58 -32.39 -11.96
N ALA A 344 -58.52 -31.53 -12.97
CA ALA A 344 -58.82 -31.88 -14.36
C ALA A 344 -57.61 -31.81 -15.31
N LYS A 345 -56.39 -31.64 -14.81
CA LYS A 345 -55.17 -31.54 -15.64
C LYS A 345 -54.38 -32.85 -15.60
N MET A 346 -54.04 -33.38 -16.78
CA MET A 346 -53.17 -34.54 -16.97
C MET A 346 -52.14 -34.22 -18.06
N GLY A 347 -50.92 -34.72 -17.90
CA GLY A 347 -49.80 -34.51 -18.82
C GLY A 347 -48.56 -33.98 -18.12
N ASP A 348 -47.53 -33.70 -18.91
CA ASP A 348 -46.29 -33.11 -18.45
C ASP A 348 -46.41 -31.58 -18.45
N TYR A 349 -45.99 -30.94 -17.36
CA TYR A 349 -46.08 -29.50 -17.17
C TYR A 349 -44.78 -28.95 -16.60
N GLU A 350 -44.36 -27.78 -17.11
CA GLU A 350 -43.23 -27.03 -16.56
C GLU A 350 -43.71 -26.06 -15.48
N VAL A 351 -42.92 -25.99 -14.40
CA VAL A 351 -43.09 -25.05 -13.30
C VAL A 351 -41.73 -24.39 -13.07
N ILE A 352 -41.69 -23.05 -13.15
CA ILE A 352 -40.45 -22.25 -13.04
C ILE A 352 -40.55 -21.29 -11.86
#